data_AF-A0A5C6PV57-F1
#
_entry.id   AF-A0A5C6PV57-F1
#
_cell.length_a   1.000
_cell.length_b   1.000
_cell.length_c   1.000
_cell.angle_alpha   90.00
_cell.angle_beta   90.00
_cell.angle_gamma   90.00
#
_symmetry.space_group_name_H-M   'P 1'
#
loop_
_entity.id
_entity.type
_entity.pdbx_description
1 polymer ?
#
loop_
_entity_poly.entity_id
_entity_poly.type
_entity_poly.pdbx_seq_one_letter_code
_entity_poly.pdbx_strand_id
1 'polypeptide(L)'
;MGSFITEKHPLDRTDWLSDRDYRSRTAYANFKHAVQLFGFELARRPKQCGHSTRSVVVHPGAAIDALTHDRPGIHQRSALTRAAAAVVGPPFSRIVADKQDAARSAVLAVSAHDLPPLAYMGPERRETGRPRAVPAPAVSLDPELGAFVWDETERLLGAPVFTTPC
;
A
#
# COMPACT_ATOMS: atom_id res chain seq x y z
N MET A 1 1.58 8.48 0.39
CA MET A 1 0.68 8.65 1.56
C MET A 1 0.36 7.36 2.32
N GLY A 2 0.02 6.24 1.67
CA GLY A 2 -0.34 4.99 2.39
C GLY A 2 0.77 4.42 3.29
N SER A 3 2.04 4.43 2.83
CA SER A 3 3.20 3.99 3.64
C SER A 3 3.57 4.95 4.77
N PHE A 4 3.33 6.25 4.57
CA PHE A 4 3.71 7.28 5.53
C PHE A 4 2.78 7.30 6.74
N ILE A 5 1.49 7.01 6.54
CA ILE A 5 0.54 7.00 7.65
C ILE A 5 0.76 5.81 8.57
N THR A 6 1.19 4.67 8.03
CA THR A 6 1.51 3.47 8.82
C THR A 6 2.82 3.62 9.61
N GLU A 7 3.78 4.43 9.13
CA GLU A 7 4.95 4.81 9.93
C GLU A 7 4.62 5.76 11.11
N LYS A 8 3.56 6.56 10.99
CA LYS A 8 3.27 7.66 11.93
C LYS A 8 2.20 7.37 12.96
N HIS A 9 1.34 6.40 12.71
CA HIS A 9 0.27 6.01 13.60
C HIS A 9 0.44 4.54 13.94
N PRO A 10 0.64 4.17 15.21
CA PRO A 10 0.68 2.75 15.59
C PRO A 10 -0.68 2.12 15.29
N LEU A 11 -0.67 0.83 14.94
CA LEU A 11 -1.90 0.06 14.82
C LEU A 11 -2.52 -0.09 16.22
N ASP A 12 -3.74 0.40 16.39
CA ASP A 12 -4.52 0.10 17.58
C ASP A 12 -5.14 -1.30 17.44
N ARG A 13 -4.54 -2.30 18.10
CA ARG A 13 -5.06 -3.68 18.09
C ARG A 13 -6.48 -3.79 18.68
N THR A 14 -6.88 -2.89 19.57
CA THR A 14 -8.14 -2.98 20.31
C THR A 14 -9.34 -2.40 19.56
N ASP A 15 -9.09 -1.53 18.58
CA ASP A 15 -10.09 -0.91 17.70
C ASP A 15 -9.54 -0.78 16.26
N TRP A 16 -8.93 -1.85 15.75
CA TRP A 16 -8.28 -1.84 14.44
C TRP A 16 -9.27 -1.73 13.28
N LEU A 17 -10.53 -2.13 13.49
CA LEU A 17 -11.65 -1.89 12.56
C LEU A 17 -12.26 -0.49 12.72
N SER A 18 -11.90 0.24 13.78
CA SER A 18 -12.48 1.56 14.10
C SER A 18 -14.01 1.53 14.22
N ASP A 19 -14.53 0.48 14.85
CA ASP A 19 -15.96 0.28 15.09
C ASP A 19 -16.42 0.87 16.44
N ARG A 20 -15.49 1.13 17.37
CA ARG A 20 -15.77 1.75 18.68
C ARG A 20 -15.63 3.27 18.70
N ASP A 21 -14.50 3.82 18.24
CA ASP A 21 -14.25 5.27 18.14
C ASP A 21 -13.78 5.66 16.74
N TYR A 22 -14.73 5.85 15.82
CA TYR A 22 -14.41 6.16 14.44
C TYR A 22 -13.79 7.57 14.30
N ARG A 23 -12.49 7.58 13.96
CA ARG A 23 -11.77 8.79 13.54
C ARG A 23 -11.18 8.56 12.18
N SER A 24 -11.64 9.31 11.17
CA SER A 24 -11.31 9.07 9.75
C SER A 24 -9.82 8.85 9.46
N ARG A 25 -8.94 9.65 10.07
CA ARG A 25 -7.48 9.51 9.89
C ARG A 25 -6.93 8.24 10.54
N THR A 26 -7.39 7.90 11.73
CA THR A 26 -6.99 6.69 12.46
C THR A 26 -7.51 5.44 11.77
N ALA A 27 -8.80 5.43 11.39
CA ALA A 27 -9.42 4.34 10.65
C ALA A 27 -8.69 4.07 9.34
N TYR A 28 -8.34 5.12 8.60
CA TYR A 28 -7.55 4.99 7.38
C TYR A 28 -6.14 4.44 7.65
N ALA A 29 -5.48 4.87 8.74
CA ALA A 29 -4.18 4.34 9.12
C ALA A 29 -4.23 2.85 9.50
N ASN A 30 -5.20 2.46 10.33
CA ASN A 30 -5.42 1.09 10.74
C ASN A 30 -5.73 0.18 9.53
N PHE A 31 -6.58 0.63 8.60
CA PHE A 31 -6.82 -0.07 7.35
C PHE A 31 -5.54 -0.28 6.53
N LYS A 32 -4.67 0.73 6.43
CA LYS A 32 -3.40 0.59 5.72
C LYS A 32 -2.44 -0.38 6.40
N HIS A 33 -2.41 -0.40 7.73
CA HIS A 33 -1.69 -1.43 8.49
C HIS A 33 -2.23 -2.81 8.19
N ALA A 34 -3.55 -3.01 8.32
CA ALA A 34 -4.19 -4.29 8.09
C ALA A 34 -3.92 -4.86 6.69
N VAL A 35 -4.08 -4.04 5.64
CA VAL A 35 -3.80 -4.48 4.26
C VAL A 35 -2.33 -4.82 4.04
N GLN A 36 -1.40 -4.04 4.62
CA GLN A 36 0.04 -4.34 4.51
C GLN A 36 0.40 -5.64 5.25
N LEU A 37 -0.04 -5.77 6.51
CA LEU A 37 0.17 -6.94 7.35
C LEU A 37 -0.40 -8.20 6.69
N PHE A 38 -1.65 -8.12 6.20
CA PHE A 38 -2.30 -9.22 5.49
C PHE A 38 -1.51 -9.61 4.23
N GLY A 39 -1.07 -8.64 3.43
CA GLY A 39 -0.27 -8.89 2.23
C GLY A 39 1.05 -9.59 2.55
N PHE A 40 1.74 -9.22 3.63
CA PHE A 40 2.97 -9.91 4.06
C PHE A 40 2.70 -11.28 4.65
N GLU A 41 1.62 -11.47 5.41
CA GLU A 41 1.24 -12.78 5.93
C GLU A 41 0.86 -13.74 4.80
N LEU A 42 0.14 -13.25 3.80
CA LEU A 42 -0.13 -13.96 2.55
C LEU A 42 1.15 -14.25 1.75
N ALA A 43 2.26 -13.55 2.00
CA ALA A 43 3.54 -13.89 1.37
C ALA A 43 4.32 -14.98 2.15
N ARG A 44 3.99 -15.21 3.43
CA ARG A 44 4.60 -16.26 4.26
C ARG A 44 3.93 -17.62 4.06
N ARG A 45 2.60 -17.65 4.02
CA ARG A 45 1.79 -18.89 4.08
C ARG A 45 1.77 -19.76 2.82
N PRO A 46 1.70 -19.26 1.56
CA PRO A 46 1.57 -20.09 0.35
C PRO A 46 2.64 -21.16 0.20
N LYS A 47 3.87 -20.89 0.67
CA LYS A 47 4.98 -21.85 0.65
C LYS A 47 4.71 -23.11 1.47
N GLN A 48 3.91 -22.99 2.52
CA GLN A 48 3.59 -24.10 3.43
C GLN A 48 2.49 -25.01 2.85
N CYS A 49 1.73 -24.52 1.87
CA CYS A 49 0.49 -25.15 1.37
C CYS A 49 0.59 -25.58 -0.10
N GLY A 50 1.78 -25.51 -0.71
CA GLY A 50 2.01 -25.91 -2.11
C GLY A 50 1.41 -24.96 -3.16
N HIS A 51 0.98 -23.76 -2.77
CA HIS A 51 0.43 -22.78 -3.70
C HIS A 51 1.56 -22.03 -4.43
N SER A 52 1.43 -21.87 -5.76
CA SER A 52 2.37 -21.09 -6.58
C SER A 52 2.10 -19.58 -6.54
N THR A 53 1.03 -19.16 -5.86
CA THR A 53 0.63 -17.75 -5.72
C THR A 53 1.66 -16.99 -4.88
N ARG A 54 2.08 -15.82 -5.37
CA ARG A 54 2.94 -14.89 -4.65
C ARG A 54 2.13 -13.67 -4.23
N SER A 55 2.32 -13.23 -2.98
CA SER A 55 1.83 -11.93 -2.52
C SER A 55 2.98 -10.93 -2.50
N VAL A 56 2.72 -9.71 -2.99
CA VAL A 56 3.69 -8.62 -3.07
C VAL A 56 3.00 -7.36 -2.59
N VAL A 57 3.59 -6.67 -1.62
CA VAL A 57 3.03 -5.42 -1.10
C VAL A 57 3.63 -4.25 -1.86
N VAL A 58 2.78 -3.32 -2.30
CA VAL A 58 3.20 -2.17 -3.11
C VAL A 58 2.76 -0.87 -2.44
N HIS A 59 3.65 0.11 -2.33
CA HIS A 59 3.26 1.49 -2.04
C HIS A 59 3.45 2.40 -3.27
N PRO A 60 2.41 3.18 -3.63
CA PRO A 60 2.44 4.04 -4.81
C PRO A 60 3.16 5.38 -4.55
N GLY A 61 3.77 5.58 -3.38
CA GLY A 61 4.26 6.89 -2.94
C GLY A 61 3.14 7.90 -2.67
N ALA A 62 3.40 9.18 -2.95
CA ALA A 62 2.46 10.28 -2.75
C ALA A 62 1.96 10.80 -4.09
N ALA A 63 0.94 10.14 -4.64
CA ALA A 63 0.29 10.60 -5.86
C ALA A 63 -0.75 11.68 -5.57
N ILE A 64 -0.76 12.78 -6.33
CA ILE A 64 -1.80 13.81 -6.23
C ILE A 64 -2.45 14.12 -7.58
N ASP A 65 -3.74 14.45 -7.55
CA ASP A 65 -4.54 14.77 -8.73
C ASP A 65 -4.02 16.02 -9.46
N ALA A 66 -3.48 16.98 -8.71
CA ALA A 66 -2.98 18.24 -9.26
C ALA A 66 -1.82 18.06 -10.25
N LEU A 67 -0.96 17.05 -10.02
CA LEU A 67 0.15 16.70 -10.91
C LEU A 67 -0.24 15.66 -11.96
N THR A 68 -1.43 15.09 -11.85
CA THR A 68 -1.91 14.08 -12.80
C THR A 68 -2.36 14.73 -14.11
N HIS A 69 -1.68 14.37 -15.20
CA HIS A 69 -2.01 14.80 -16.54
C HIS A 69 -3.46 14.50 -16.91
N ASP A 70 -4.09 15.43 -17.64
CA ASP A 70 -5.47 15.31 -18.06
C ASP A 70 -5.66 14.12 -19.00
N ARG A 71 -6.74 13.38 -18.79
CA ARG A 71 -7.22 12.26 -19.60
C ARG A 71 -8.70 12.47 -19.85
N PRO A 72 -9.10 12.95 -21.04
CA PRO A 72 -10.50 13.23 -21.35
C PRO A 72 -11.41 12.04 -20.98
N GLY A 73 -12.51 12.31 -20.29
CA GLY A 73 -13.46 11.29 -19.81
C GLY A 73 -13.05 10.54 -18.53
N ILE A 74 -11.82 10.70 -18.03
CA ILE A 74 -11.32 10.01 -16.83
C ILE A 74 -10.85 10.99 -15.75
N HIS A 75 -10.00 11.96 -16.12
CA HIS A 75 -9.43 12.94 -15.20
C HIS A 75 -9.24 14.26 -15.91
N GLN A 76 -9.77 15.34 -15.34
CA GLN A 76 -9.53 16.69 -15.83
C GLN A 76 -9.25 17.61 -14.65
N ARG A 77 -8.09 18.26 -14.69
CA ARG A 77 -7.75 19.32 -13.76
C ARG A 77 -8.59 20.56 -14.06
N SER A 78 -8.95 21.30 -13.01
CA SER A 78 -9.51 22.65 -13.20
C SER A 78 -8.46 23.57 -13.84
N ALA A 79 -8.89 24.67 -14.46
CA ALA A 79 -7.97 25.67 -15.01
C ALA A 79 -7.04 26.25 -13.92
N LEU A 80 -7.59 26.49 -12.72
CA LEU A 80 -6.82 26.95 -11.56
C LEU A 80 -5.77 25.92 -11.13
N THR A 81 -6.13 24.64 -11.08
CA THR A 81 -5.21 23.56 -10.72
C THR A 81 -4.08 23.43 -11.75
N ARG A 82 -4.38 23.58 -13.05
CA ARG A 82 -3.35 23.57 -14.10
C ARG A 82 -2.37 24.74 -13.94
N ALA A 83 -2.88 25.94 -13.72
CA ALA A 83 -2.06 27.14 -13.52
C ALA A 83 -1.17 27.00 -12.26
N ALA A 84 -1.75 26.56 -11.15
CA ALA A 84 -1.00 26.33 -9.91
C ALA A 84 0.06 25.23 -10.07
N ALA A 85 -0.24 24.13 -10.77
CA ALA A 85 0.70 23.06 -11.04
C ALA A 85 1.88 23.50 -11.91
N ALA A 86 1.69 24.44 -12.85
CA ALA A 86 2.77 24.99 -13.66
C ALA A 86 3.78 25.80 -12.82
N VAL A 87 3.31 26.50 -11.80
CA VAL A 87 4.15 27.36 -10.93
C VAL A 87 4.77 26.57 -9.78
N VAL A 88 3.98 25.70 -9.14
CA VAL A 88 4.32 25.04 -7.88
C VAL A 88 4.72 23.58 -8.09
N GLY A 89 4.43 23.00 -9.25
CA GLY A 89 4.74 21.60 -9.57
C GLY A 89 6.21 21.23 -9.52
N PRO A 90 7.16 22.00 -10.09
CA PRO A 90 8.58 21.64 -10.10
C PRO A 90 9.19 21.36 -8.71
N PRO A 91 9.02 22.22 -7.68
CA PRO A 91 9.52 21.89 -6.34
C PRO A 91 8.75 20.73 -5.68
N PHE A 92 7.44 20.60 -5.92
CA PHE A 92 6.62 19.55 -5.32
C PHE A 92 6.83 18.18 -5.97
N SER A 93 7.25 18.10 -7.23
CA SER A 93 7.54 16.85 -7.96
C SER A 93 8.59 15.96 -7.28
N ARG A 94 9.39 16.51 -6.37
CA ARG A 94 10.36 15.77 -5.56
C ARG A 94 9.71 15.01 -4.40
N ILE A 95 8.52 15.45 -3.97
CA ILE A 95 7.81 14.98 -2.77
C ILE A 95 6.51 14.27 -3.13
N VAL A 96 5.88 14.64 -4.24
CA VAL A 96 4.66 14.04 -4.77
C VAL A 96 4.84 13.66 -6.24
N ALA A 97 4.23 12.55 -6.63
CA ALA A 97 4.21 12.03 -7.99
C ALA A 97 2.83 12.27 -8.64
N ASP A 98 2.77 12.10 -9.95
CA ASP A 98 1.49 11.92 -10.63
C ASP A 98 0.99 10.47 -10.54
N LYS A 99 -0.28 10.21 -10.91
CA LYS A 99 -0.83 8.85 -10.85
C LYS A 99 -0.23 7.86 -11.84
N GLN A 100 0.32 8.31 -12.98
CA GLN A 100 1.07 7.41 -13.88
C GLN A 100 2.34 6.91 -13.18
N ASP A 101 3.13 7.83 -12.64
CA ASP A 101 4.38 7.49 -11.97
C ASP A 101 4.14 6.60 -10.74
N ALA A 102 3.12 6.91 -9.95
CA ALA A 102 2.71 6.13 -8.81
C ALA A 102 2.30 4.69 -9.17
N ALA A 103 1.66 4.50 -10.35
CA ALA A 103 1.26 3.18 -10.84
C ALA A 103 2.47 2.31 -11.25
N ARG A 104 3.62 2.91 -11.59
CA ARG A 104 4.81 2.18 -12.04
C ARG A 104 5.33 1.18 -11.01
N SER A 105 5.14 1.45 -9.71
CA SER A 105 5.50 0.49 -8.64
C SER A 105 4.67 -0.79 -8.70
N ALA A 106 3.38 -0.69 -8.98
CA ALA A 106 2.51 -1.84 -9.14
C ALA A 106 2.80 -2.59 -10.45
N VAL A 107 3.04 -1.86 -11.54
CA VAL A 107 3.45 -2.46 -12.82
C VAL A 107 4.74 -3.27 -12.64
N LEU A 108 5.76 -2.68 -11.98
CA LEU A 108 7.01 -3.38 -11.71
C LEU A 108 6.79 -4.65 -10.88
N ALA A 109 5.95 -4.58 -9.83
CA ALA A 109 5.64 -5.72 -8.98
C ALA A 109 5.01 -6.89 -9.76
N VAL A 110 4.12 -6.61 -10.71
CA VAL A 110 3.45 -7.64 -11.52
C VAL A 110 4.36 -8.16 -12.65
N SER A 111 5.20 -7.30 -13.24
CA SER A 111 6.07 -7.69 -14.36
C SER A 111 7.37 -8.38 -13.93
N ALA A 112 7.80 -8.21 -12.68
CA ALA A 112 9.06 -8.77 -12.20
C ALA A 112 9.03 -10.30 -12.10
N HIS A 113 10.00 -10.95 -12.75
CA HIS A 113 10.13 -12.41 -12.71
C HIS A 113 10.71 -12.87 -11.38
N ASP A 114 11.76 -12.20 -10.91
CA ASP A 114 12.42 -12.49 -9.65
C ASP A 114 12.16 -11.37 -8.64
N LEU A 115 11.47 -11.72 -7.54
CA LEU A 115 11.15 -10.81 -6.45
C LEU A 115 11.63 -11.43 -5.15
N PRO A 116 12.23 -10.63 -4.25
CA PRO A 116 12.65 -11.13 -2.96
C PRO A 116 11.43 -11.64 -2.15
N PRO A 117 11.62 -12.59 -1.23
CA PRO A 117 10.58 -12.93 -0.26
C PRO A 117 10.13 -11.68 0.49
N LEU A 118 8.83 -11.57 0.76
CA LEU A 118 8.24 -10.39 1.43
C LEU A 118 8.58 -9.08 0.69
N ALA A 119 8.61 -9.11 -0.64
CA ALA A 119 8.91 -7.93 -1.44
C ALA A 119 7.97 -6.77 -1.12
N TYR A 120 8.58 -5.61 -0.86
CA TYR A 120 7.89 -4.33 -0.75
C TYR A 120 8.35 -3.40 -1.87
N MET A 121 7.43 -3.11 -2.78
CA MET A 121 7.73 -2.37 -4.01
C MET A 121 7.26 -0.94 -3.89
N GLY A 122 8.12 0.00 -4.30
CA GLY A 122 7.75 1.41 -4.29
C GLY A 122 8.84 2.34 -4.80
N PRO A 123 8.58 3.65 -4.77
CA PRO A 123 9.54 4.66 -5.19
C PRO A 123 10.82 4.68 -4.33
N GLU A 124 11.96 4.85 -4.99
CA GLU A 124 13.28 4.83 -4.34
C GLU A 124 13.48 5.90 -3.25
N ARG A 125 12.76 7.03 -3.32
CA ARG A 125 12.80 8.14 -2.34
C ARG A 125 11.52 8.24 -1.51
N ARG A 126 10.97 7.09 -1.08
CA ARG A 126 9.75 6.93 -0.26
C ARG A 126 8.43 7.38 -0.89
N GLU A 127 8.36 8.58 -1.43
CA GLU A 127 7.12 9.12 -2.00
C GLU A 127 7.20 9.35 -3.52
N THR A 128 8.41 9.47 -4.07
CA THR A 128 8.65 9.69 -5.52
C THR A 128 9.92 8.99 -6.01
N GLY A 129 10.07 8.88 -7.33
CA GLY A 129 11.27 8.34 -7.97
C GLY A 129 11.05 6.99 -8.63
N ARG A 130 12.14 6.39 -9.11
CA ARG A 130 12.07 5.14 -9.86
C ARG A 130 11.52 4.02 -8.97
N PRO A 131 10.59 3.18 -9.46
CA PRO A 131 10.11 2.03 -8.71
C PRO A 131 11.22 0.99 -8.52
N ARG A 132 11.33 0.43 -7.32
CA ARG A 132 12.23 -0.67 -6.97
C ARG A 132 11.72 -1.42 -5.74
N ALA A 133 12.40 -2.51 -5.39
CA ALA A 133 12.30 -3.07 -4.05
C ALA A 133 12.91 -2.10 -3.03
N VAL A 134 12.17 -1.85 -1.95
CA VAL A 134 12.56 -0.97 -0.85
C VAL A 134 12.36 -1.69 0.49
N PRO A 135 13.03 -1.27 1.57
CA PRO A 135 12.77 -1.81 2.90
C PRO A 135 11.31 -1.60 3.30
N ALA A 136 10.65 -2.65 3.78
CA ALA A 136 9.30 -2.55 4.34
C ALA A 136 9.33 -1.94 5.75
N PRO A 137 8.26 -1.26 6.19
CA PRO A 137 8.12 -0.83 7.57
C PRO A 137 8.18 -2.05 8.51
N ALA A 138 8.96 -1.95 9.60
CA ALA A 138 9.15 -3.06 10.54
C ALA A 138 7.82 -3.58 11.12
N VAL A 139 6.90 -2.66 11.44
CA VAL A 139 5.55 -2.99 11.93
C VAL A 139 4.75 -3.83 10.93
N SER A 140 4.92 -3.60 9.62
CA SER A 140 4.24 -4.39 8.59
C SER A 140 4.85 -5.79 8.41
N LEU A 141 6.09 -5.99 8.87
CA LEU A 141 6.79 -7.27 8.83
C LEU A 141 6.68 -8.06 10.13
N ASP A 142 5.99 -7.53 11.14
CA ASP A 142 5.78 -8.21 12.42
C ASP A 142 4.92 -9.49 12.21
N PRO A 143 5.45 -10.68 12.54
CA PRO A 143 4.73 -11.93 12.34
C PRO A 143 3.54 -12.09 13.29
N GLU A 144 3.59 -11.54 14.52
CA GLU A 144 2.47 -11.61 15.47
C GLU A 144 1.31 -10.72 15.02
N LEU A 145 1.62 -9.52 14.53
CA LEU A 145 0.61 -8.65 13.93
C LEU A 145 0.03 -9.25 12.64
N GLY A 146 0.87 -9.89 11.82
CA GLY A 146 0.43 -10.59 10.60
C GLY A 146 -0.54 -11.72 10.92
N ALA A 147 -0.20 -12.58 11.88
CA ALA A 147 -1.07 -13.66 12.34
C ALA A 147 -2.39 -13.14 12.93
N PHE A 148 -2.34 -12.11 13.78
CA PHE A 148 -3.54 -11.49 14.34
C PHE A 148 -4.50 -11.00 13.25
N VAL A 149 -4.00 -10.25 12.25
CA VAL A 149 -4.84 -9.74 11.16
C VAL A 149 -5.41 -10.88 10.31
N TRP A 150 -4.63 -11.94 10.08
CA TRP A 150 -5.09 -13.12 9.34
C TRP A 150 -6.24 -13.83 10.05
N ASP A 151 -6.06 -14.19 11.32
CA ASP A 151 -7.05 -14.92 12.10
C ASP A 151 -8.34 -14.12 12.24
N GLU A 152 -8.23 -12.81 12.45
CA GLU A 152 -9.38 -11.92 12.51
C GLU A 152 -10.06 -11.75 11.14
N THR A 153 -9.29 -11.76 10.04
CA THR A 153 -9.85 -11.77 8.68
C THR A 153 -10.66 -13.03 8.43
N GLU A 154 -10.15 -14.21 8.79
CA GLU A 154 -10.89 -15.47 8.68
C GLU A 154 -12.13 -15.49 9.58
N ARG A 155 -12.03 -14.94 10.80
CA ARG A 155 -13.17 -14.79 11.72
C ARG A 155 -14.27 -13.91 11.12
N LEU A 156 -13.90 -12.78 10.50
CA LEU A 156 -14.84 -11.86 9.85
C LEU A 156 -15.47 -12.46 8.59
N LEU A 157 -14.68 -13.22 7.81
CA LEU A 157 -15.17 -13.93 6.63
C LEU A 157 -16.04 -15.15 6.99
N GLY A 158 -15.87 -15.70 8.20
CA GLY A 158 -16.51 -16.95 8.62
C GLY A 158 -15.97 -18.18 7.87
N ALA A 159 -14.79 -18.07 7.25
CA ALA A 159 -14.18 -19.10 6.42
C ALA A 159 -12.65 -18.89 6.36
N PRO A 160 -11.88 -19.97 6.14
CA PRO A 160 -10.44 -19.83 5.95
C PRO A 160 -10.13 -19.10 4.64
N VAL A 161 -9.05 -18.32 4.62
CA VAL A 161 -8.58 -17.60 3.42
C VAL A 161 -8.10 -18.59 2.35
N PHE A 162 -7.49 -19.70 2.77
CA PHE A 162 -7.16 -20.83 1.89
C PHE A 162 -8.13 -21.98 2.14
N THR A 163 -8.83 -22.41 1.09
CA THR A 163 -9.78 -23.53 1.16
C THR A 163 -9.10 -24.90 1.15
N THR A 164 -7.85 -24.96 0.66
CA THR A 164 -7.06 -26.19 0.68
C THR A 164 -6.22 -26.20 1.96
N PRO A 165 -6.37 -27.22 2.82
CA PRO A 165 -5.56 -27.32 4.02
C PRO A 165 -4.09 -27.55 3.66
N CYS A 166 -3.23 -26.88 4.41
CA CYS A 166 -1.85 -27.22 4.65
C CYS A 166 -1.83 -28.13 5.90
#